data_AF-M4A0S5-F1
#
_entry.id   AF-M4A0S5-F1
#
_cell.length_a   1.000
_cell.length_b   1.000
_cell.length_c   1.000
_cell.angle_alpha   90.00
_cell.angle_beta   90.00
_cell.angle_gamma   90.00
#
_symmetry.space_group_name_H-M   'P 1'
#
loop_
_entity.id
_entity.type
_entity.pdbx_description
1 polymer ?
#
loop_
_entity_poly.entity_id
_entity_poly.type
_entity_poly.pdbx_seq_one_letter_code
_entity_poly.pdbx_strand_id
1 'polypeptide(L)'
;MTRFVLNQVIRNSRKKSQQANFLPGRISVKDHFRFLFTCQHKLHARTPESEMPKAQKSKAADKVVHPFSRKAAYLNREDVRLKRKERMKSEKATRLSNIGEKLLWFQSQLDPNKTSYTKRDACEVVERYLHRFDSELEQIELVNGIKGRQGRLHGAREAAIKQSVERERAQFEGAGLEIPDIINTKHLKSFRDWTGDLKKLPNIKMRNVSSKVLDTKAETEEKEEVEHDNDDEDDDRRDEDDEEEALDDNMEMPESH
;
A
#
# COMPACT_ATOMS: atom_id res chain seq x y z
N MET A 1 64.67 -9.82 -9.03
CA MET A 1 65.07 -10.93 -9.94
C MET A 1 64.74 -12.24 -9.26
N THR A 2 63.87 -13.02 -9.91
CA THR A 2 63.80 -14.49 -9.91
C THR A 2 63.61 -15.28 -8.60
N ARG A 3 62.40 -15.89 -8.54
CA ARG A 3 62.15 -17.34 -8.39
C ARG A 3 62.41 -18.01 -7.02
N PHE A 4 61.30 -18.26 -6.32
CA PHE A 4 61.03 -19.53 -5.62
C PHE A 4 59.58 -19.89 -5.98
N VAL A 5 59.31 -20.59 -7.09
CA VAL A 5 59.35 -22.05 -7.22
C VAL A 5 58.45 -22.71 -6.17
N LEU A 6 57.15 -22.77 -6.45
CA LEU A 6 56.27 -23.79 -5.88
C LEU A 6 55.68 -24.57 -7.05
N ASN A 7 56.36 -25.66 -7.39
CA ASN A 7 56.00 -26.59 -8.43
C ASN A 7 56.14 -27.98 -7.81
N GLN A 8 55.01 -28.68 -7.62
CA GLN A 8 54.81 -30.11 -7.91
C GLN A 8 53.46 -30.56 -7.32
N VAL A 9 52.44 -31.01 -8.09
CA VAL A 9 52.38 -32.30 -8.85
C VAL A 9 52.19 -33.45 -7.84
N ILE A 10 51.20 -34.35 -7.88
CA ILE A 10 50.32 -34.87 -8.95
C ILE A 10 49.60 -36.12 -8.39
N ARG A 11 48.47 -36.55 -9.00
CA ARG A 11 47.90 -37.94 -9.00
C ARG A 11 47.38 -38.47 -7.64
N ASN A 12 46.32 -39.28 -7.51
CA ASN A 12 45.78 -40.26 -8.43
C ASN A 12 44.40 -40.79 -7.97
N SER A 13 43.51 -41.02 -8.94
CA SER A 13 42.74 -42.27 -9.17
C SER A 13 41.82 -42.91 -8.10
N ARG A 14 40.54 -42.99 -8.48
CA ARG A 14 39.76 -44.23 -8.75
C ARG A 14 39.92 -45.42 -7.79
N LYS A 15 38.81 -45.80 -7.14
CA LYS A 15 38.17 -47.14 -7.13
C LYS A 15 36.65 -46.89 -6.91
N LYS A 16 35.69 -47.13 -7.82
CA LYS A 16 35.16 -48.38 -8.42
C LYS A 16 34.91 -49.50 -7.40
N SER A 17 33.63 -49.77 -7.08
CA SER A 17 32.99 -51.11 -7.13
C SER A 17 31.56 -51.00 -6.53
N GLN A 18 30.53 -51.00 -7.36
CA GLN A 18 29.56 -52.09 -7.54
C GLN A 18 28.79 -52.51 -6.27
N GLN A 19 27.46 -52.33 -6.32
CA GLN A 19 26.55 -53.47 -6.32
C GLN A 19 25.18 -53.06 -6.86
N ALA A 20 24.74 -53.79 -7.87
CA ALA A 20 23.39 -53.78 -8.43
C ALA A 20 22.48 -54.65 -7.57
N ASN A 21 21.19 -54.28 -7.49
CA ASN A 21 19.98 -55.08 -7.26
C ASN A 21 18.79 -54.10 -7.37
N PHE A 22 17.55 -54.39 -7.76
CA PHE A 22 16.89 -55.43 -8.54
C PHE A 22 15.41 -54.95 -8.62
N LEU A 23 14.96 -54.57 -9.82
CA LEU A 23 13.57 -54.59 -10.37
C LEU A 23 12.35 -53.95 -9.63
N PRO A 24 11.23 -53.72 -10.37
CA PRO A 24 10.19 -52.74 -10.05
C PRO A 24 8.87 -53.38 -9.53
N GLY A 25 8.06 -52.57 -8.84
CA GLY A 25 6.62 -52.78 -8.63
C GLY A 25 6.00 -51.42 -8.37
N ARG A 26 4.93 -50.92 -9.01
CA ARG A 26 3.68 -51.52 -9.52
C ARG A 26 3.02 -52.42 -8.48
N ILE A 27 2.04 -51.85 -7.77
CA ILE A 27 0.89 -52.41 -7.02
C ILE A 27 0.34 -51.19 -6.25
N SER A 28 -0.94 -50.90 -6.10
CA SER A 28 -2.19 -51.42 -6.63
C SER A 28 -3.26 -50.57 -5.95
N VAL A 29 -3.99 -49.75 -6.71
CA VAL A 29 -5.33 -49.32 -6.28
C VAL A 29 -6.24 -50.54 -6.42
N LYS A 30 -6.69 -51.08 -5.29
CA LYS A 30 -7.84 -51.98 -5.17
C LYS A 30 -8.70 -51.31 -4.10
N ASP A 31 -9.80 -50.66 -4.48
CA ASP A 31 -11.12 -51.26 -4.74
C ASP A 31 -11.49 -52.30 -3.68
N HIS A 32 -12.65 -52.09 -3.04
CA HIS A 32 -13.69 -53.02 -2.57
C HIS A 32 -14.66 -52.10 -1.78
N PHE A 33 -15.99 -52.05 -1.96
CA PHE A 33 -16.91 -52.98 -2.57
C PHE A 33 -18.30 -52.31 -2.76
N ARG A 34 -18.92 -52.60 -3.91
CA ARG A 34 -20.36 -52.83 -4.15
C ARG A 34 -21.41 -51.89 -3.53
N PHE A 35 -22.08 -51.15 -4.42
CA PHE A 35 -23.55 -51.17 -4.44
C PHE A 35 -24.04 -51.43 -5.87
N LEU A 36 -24.47 -52.68 -6.09
CA LEU A 36 -25.24 -53.08 -7.27
C LEU A 36 -26.71 -52.78 -6.96
N PHE A 37 -27.34 -51.90 -7.71
CA PHE A 37 -28.77 -52.03 -7.98
C PHE A 37 -28.99 -51.89 -9.48
N THR A 38 -29.12 -53.04 -10.12
CA THR A 38 -29.61 -53.24 -11.47
C THR A 38 -31.07 -52.84 -11.54
N CYS A 39 -31.43 -51.86 -12.37
CA CYS A 39 -32.79 -51.75 -12.89
C CYS A 39 -32.70 -51.59 -14.40
N GLN A 40 -32.80 -52.74 -15.08
CA GLN A 40 -32.85 -52.88 -16.51
C GLN A 40 -34.32 -52.87 -16.95
N HIS A 41 -34.74 -51.86 -17.70
CA HIS A 41 -35.88 -52.01 -18.60
C HIS A 41 -35.65 -51.24 -19.91
N LYS A 42 -35.26 -52.04 -20.92
CA LYS A 42 -35.77 -52.06 -22.30
C LYS A 42 -35.62 -50.80 -23.16
N LEU A 43 -34.61 -50.89 -24.02
CA LEU A 43 -34.38 -50.12 -25.24
C LEU A 43 -35.60 -50.18 -26.18
N HIS A 44 -36.07 -49.02 -26.63
CA HIS A 44 -36.58 -48.83 -27.98
C HIS A 44 -35.62 -47.87 -28.68
N ALA A 45 -35.02 -48.33 -29.78
CA ALA A 45 -34.12 -47.56 -30.62
C ALA A 45 -34.88 -46.38 -31.24
N ARG A 46 -34.50 -45.15 -30.89
CA ARG A 46 -34.85 -43.94 -31.63
C ARG A 46 -33.60 -43.48 -32.36
N THR A 47 -33.66 -43.51 -33.69
CA THR A 47 -32.65 -42.99 -34.61
C THR A 47 -32.30 -41.53 -34.26
N PRO A 48 -31.02 -41.12 -34.22
CA PRO A 48 -30.67 -39.72 -34.12
C PRO A 48 -30.88 -39.08 -35.49
N GLU A 49 -32.02 -38.42 -35.65
CA GLU A 49 -32.26 -37.51 -36.76
C GLU A 49 -31.28 -36.34 -36.63
N SER A 50 -30.63 -35.99 -37.74
CA SER A 50 -29.56 -35.00 -37.79
C SER A 50 -30.04 -33.63 -37.33
N GLU A 51 -29.81 -33.29 -36.06
CA GLU A 51 -29.89 -31.89 -35.63
C GLU A 51 -28.70 -31.13 -36.22
N MET A 52 -28.97 -30.32 -37.24
CA MET A 52 -28.05 -29.26 -37.65
C MET A 52 -27.68 -28.44 -36.41
N PRO A 53 -26.39 -28.10 -36.20
CA PRO A 53 -26.03 -27.14 -35.17
C PRO A 53 -26.71 -25.83 -35.53
N LYS A 54 -27.74 -25.46 -34.76
CA LYS A 54 -28.40 -24.15 -34.89
C LYS A 54 -27.30 -23.10 -34.90
N ALA A 55 -27.24 -22.35 -36.01
CA ALA A 55 -26.25 -21.33 -36.28
C ALA A 55 -25.94 -20.53 -35.01
N GLN A 56 -24.66 -20.40 -34.71
CA GLN A 56 -24.15 -19.54 -33.65
C GLN A 56 -24.82 -18.18 -33.81
N LYS A 57 -25.73 -17.83 -32.89
CA LYS A 57 -26.29 -16.48 -32.82
C LYS A 57 -25.09 -15.55 -32.67
N SER A 58 -24.76 -14.88 -33.76
CA SER A 58 -23.90 -13.70 -33.83
C SER A 58 -24.13 -12.90 -32.57
N LYS A 59 -23.04 -12.58 -31.83
CA LYS A 59 -23.07 -11.84 -30.55
C LYS A 59 -24.12 -10.74 -30.65
N ALA A 60 -25.30 -11.01 -30.06
CA ALA A 60 -26.39 -10.08 -30.13
C ALA A 60 -25.91 -8.83 -29.41
N ALA A 61 -26.08 -7.67 -30.07
CA ALA A 61 -25.85 -6.36 -29.48
C ALA A 61 -26.36 -6.38 -28.03
N ASP A 62 -25.54 -5.86 -27.11
CA ASP A 62 -25.67 -6.07 -25.68
C ASP A 62 -27.12 -5.79 -25.25
N LYS A 63 -27.85 -6.88 -24.99
CA LYS A 63 -29.30 -6.78 -24.77
C LYS A 63 -29.50 -6.06 -23.45
N VAL A 64 -30.39 -5.08 -23.45
CA VAL A 64 -30.86 -4.41 -22.24
C VAL A 64 -31.29 -5.49 -21.24
N VAL A 65 -30.52 -5.62 -20.16
CA VAL A 65 -30.77 -6.60 -19.11
C VAL A 65 -31.80 -6.00 -18.16
N HIS A 66 -32.85 -6.75 -17.84
CA HIS A 66 -33.80 -6.32 -16.83
C HIS A 66 -33.11 -6.12 -15.48
N PRO A 67 -33.40 -5.03 -14.73
CA PRO A 67 -32.69 -4.70 -13.49
C PRO A 67 -32.62 -5.85 -12.46
N PHE A 68 -33.71 -6.61 -12.31
CA PHE A 68 -33.80 -7.73 -11.36
C PHE A 68 -33.41 -9.10 -11.96
N SER A 69 -32.80 -9.13 -13.15
CA SER A 69 -32.34 -10.38 -13.75
C SER A 69 -31.07 -10.89 -13.07
N ARG A 70 -30.88 -12.22 -13.06
CA ARG A 70 -29.61 -12.85 -12.61
C ARG A 70 -28.39 -12.24 -13.32
N LYS A 71 -28.49 -11.95 -14.63
CA LYS A 71 -27.40 -11.32 -15.39
C LYS A 71 -27.07 -9.93 -14.85
N ALA A 72 -28.08 -9.13 -14.48
CA ALA A 72 -27.87 -7.81 -13.87
C ALA A 72 -27.24 -7.93 -12.48
N ALA A 73 -27.67 -8.90 -11.66
CA ALA A 73 -27.07 -9.16 -10.36
C ALA A 73 -25.58 -9.53 -10.46
N TYR A 74 -25.19 -10.35 -11.45
CA TYR A 74 -23.78 -10.67 -11.69
C TYR A 74 -22.95 -9.46 -12.12
N LEU A 75 -23.47 -8.64 -13.05
CA LEU A 75 -22.81 -7.40 -13.47
C LEU A 75 -22.64 -6.42 -12.30
N ASN A 76 -23.66 -6.29 -11.45
CA ASN A 76 -23.59 -5.42 -10.27
C ASN A 76 -22.53 -5.90 -9.26
N ARG A 77 -22.45 -7.21 -8.99
CA ARG A 77 -21.40 -7.77 -8.11
C ARG A 77 -20.00 -7.49 -8.64
N GLU A 78 -19.80 -7.63 -9.94
CA GLU A 78 -18.52 -7.35 -10.58
C GLU A 78 -18.19 -5.85 -10.55
N ASP A 79 -19.17 -4.99 -10.84
CA ASP A 79 -19.01 -3.53 -10.77
C ASP A 79 -18.66 -3.07 -9.34
N VAL A 80 -19.36 -3.56 -8.32
CA VAL A 80 -19.05 -3.26 -6.91
C VAL A 80 -17.62 -3.71 -6.56
N ARG A 81 -17.20 -4.89 -7.02
CA ARG A 81 -15.85 -5.40 -6.80
C ARG A 81 -14.79 -4.51 -7.48
N LEU A 82 -15.03 -4.12 -8.72
CA LEU A 82 -14.13 -3.23 -9.47
C LEU A 82 -14.06 -1.84 -8.84
N LYS A 83 -15.20 -1.25 -8.45
CA LYS A 83 -15.26 0.02 -7.72
C LYS A 83 -14.50 -0.02 -6.41
N ARG A 84 -14.64 -1.09 -5.62
CA ARG A 84 -13.85 -1.26 -4.39
C ARG A 84 -12.35 -1.30 -4.70
N LYS A 85 -11.95 -2.07 -5.73
CA LYS A 85 -10.55 -2.18 -6.14
C LYS A 85 -9.99 -0.85 -6.64
N GLU A 86 -10.76 -0.09 -7.41
CA GLU A 86 -10.39 1.24 -7.90
C GLU A 86 -10.27 2.23 -6.74
N ARG A 87 -11.23 2.22 -5.80
CA ARG A 87 -11.19 3.05 -4.60
C ARG A 87 -9.92 2.81 -3.76
N MET A 88 -9.55 1.55 -3.54
CA MET A 88 -8.30 1.23 -2.83
C MET A 88 -7.05 1.73 -3.57
N LYS A 89 -7.06 1.76 -4.91
CA LYS A 89 -5.95 2.32 -5.69
C LYS A 89 -5.90 3.84 -5.58
N SER A 90 -7.04 4.51 -5.69
CA SER A 90 -7.11 5.97 -5.57
C SER A 90 -6.73 6.42 -4.17
N GLU A 91 -7.20 5.76 -3.11
CA GLU A 91 -6.83 6.06 -1.72
C GLU A 91 -5.31 5.94 -1.49
N LYS A 92 -4.69 4.86 -2.01
CA LYS A 92 -3.23 4.69 -1.96
C LYS A 92 -2.50 5.78 -2.75
N ALA A 93 -2.98 6.11 -3.94
CA ALA A 93 -2.40 7.17 -4.77
C ALA A 93 -2.49 8.55 -4.09
N THR A 94 -3.65 8.90 -3.52
CA THR A 94 -3.83 10.15 -2.76
C THR A 94 -2.92 10.20 -1.56
N ARG A 95 -2.77 9.10 -0.79
CA ARG A 95 -1.82 9.05 0.33
C ARG A 95 -0.39 9.35 -0.11
N LEU A 96 0.07 8.70 -1.17
CA LEU A 96 1.41 8.91 -1.72
C LEU A 96 1.58 10.33 -2.28
N SER A 97 0.55 10.88 -2.95
CA SER A 97 0.54 12.25 -3.46
C SER A 97 0.70 13.25 -2.31
N ASN A 98 -0.09 13.10 -1.24
CA ASN A 98 -0.03 13.99 -0.09
C ASN A 98 1.36 13.99 0.57
N ILE A 99 1.99 12.81 0.70
CA ILE A 99 3.37 12.70 1.20
C ILE A 99 4.32 13.38 0.22
N GLY A 100 4.22 13.09 -1.08
CA GLY A 100 5.08 13.70 -2.10
C GLY A 100 5.00 15.23 -2.12
N GLU A 101 3.80 15.80 -2.07
CA GLU A 101 3.57 17.24 -2.01
C GLU A 101 4.16 17.86 -0.74
N LYS A 102 3.95 17.21 0.42
CA LYS A 102 4.58 17.62 1.68
C LYS A 102 6.10 17.69 1.52
N LEU A 103 6.71 16.64 0.97
CA LEU A 103 8.16 16.57 0.77
C LEU A 103 8.67 17.62 -0.21
N LEU A 104 7.98 17.84 -1.32
CA LEU A 104 8.34 18.86 -2.30
C LEU A 104 8.31 20.27 -1.67
N TRP A 105 7.33 20.53 -0.81
CA TRP A 105 7.31 21.78 -0.06
C TRP A 105 8.57 21.92 0.81
N PHE A 106 8.93 20.88 1.59
CA PHE A 106 10.15 20.92 2.41
C PHE A 106 11.40 21.13 1.56
N GLN A 107 11.51 20.45 0.41
CA GLN A 107 12.62 20.63 -0.52
C GLN A 107 12.73 22.08 -1.01
N SER A 108 11.62 22.74 -1.31
CA SER A 108 11.60 24.13 -1.78
C SER A 108 12.06 25.15 -0.75
N GLN A 109 11.93 24.83 0.55
CA GLN A 109 12.33 25.71 1.65
C GLN A 109 13.77 25.52 2.09
N LEU A 110 14.48 24.51 1.57
CA LEU A 110 15.87 24.27 1.91
C LEU A 110 16.79 25.14 1.07
N ASP A 111 17.66 25.87 1.75
CA ASP A 111 18.75 26.60 1.10
C ASP A 111 19.68 25.63 0.35
N PRO A 112 19.98 25.88 -0.94
CA PRO A 112 20.86 25.01 -1.72
C PRO A 112 22.31 25.02 -1.21
N ASN A 113 22.73 26.12 -0.57
CA ASN A 113 24.11 26.34 -0.16
C ASN A 113 24.45 25.78 1.24
N LYS A 114 23.44 25.50 2.07
CA LYS A 114 23.66 25.05 3.46
C LYS A 114 23.97 23.55 3.47
N THR A 115 25.05 23.12 4.11
CA THR A 115 25.46 21.69 4.04
C THR A 115 24.96 20.85 5.22
N SER A 116 24.61 21.50 6.34
CA SER A 116 24.13 20.85 7.56
C SER A 116 23.05 21.70 8.22
N TYR A 117 22.00 21.04 8.72
CA TYR A 117 20.95 21.68 9.51
C TYR A 117 21.04 21.23 10.96
N THR A 118 20.82 22.16 11.88
CA THR A 118 20.69 21.85 13.30
C THR A 118 19.24 21.47 13.63
N LYS A 119 19.03 20.89 14.81
CA LYS A 119 17.67 20.64 15.35
C LYS A 119 16.83 21.93 15.41
N ARG A 120 17.43 23.10 15.70
CA ARG A 120 16.73 24.40 15.69
C ARG A 120 16.24 24.75 14.29
N ASP A 121 17.12 24.65 13.30
CA ASP A 121 16.74 24.95 11.92
C ASP A 121 15.59 24.05 11.45
N ALA A 122 15.59 22.77 11.87
CA ALA A 122 14.50 21.86 11.56
C ALA A 122 13.16 22.31 12.17
N CYS A 123 13.16 22.78 13.42
CA CYS A 123 11.97 23.38 14.03
C CYS A 123 11.51 24.64 13.26
N GLU A 124 12.43 25.52 12.87
CA GLU A 124 12.10 26.75 12.12
C GLU A 124 11.50 26.43 10.72
N VAL A 125 11.99 25.40 10.05
CA VAL A 125 11.39 24.92 8.78
C VAL A 125 9.98 24.37 9.02
N VAL A 126 9.75 23.66 10.14
CA VAL A 126 8.42 23.17 10.51
C VAL A 126 7.47 24.32 10.86
N GLU A 127 7.93 25.34 11.58
CA GLU A 127 7.12 26.53 11.86
C GLU A 127 6.66 27.20 10.56
N ARG A 128 7.58 27.39 9.60
CA ARG A 128 7.22 27.87 8.26
C ARG A 128 6.20 26.98 7.55
N TYR A 129 6.28 25.66 7.76
CA TYR A 129 5.32 24.70 7.18
C TYR A 129 3.92 24.89 7.75
N LEU A 130 3.81 25.13 9.07
CA LEU A 130 2.53 25.37 9.74
C LEU A 130 1.87 26.70 9.30
N HIS A 131 2.68 27.69 8.93
CA HIS A 131 2.23 29.01 8.45
C HIS A 131 1.97 29.09 6.93
N ARG A 132 2.07 27.97 6.19
CA ARG A 132 1.93 27.96 4.73
C ARG A 132 0.58 28.46 4.20
N PHE A 133 -0.48 28.36 5.01
CA PHE A 133 -1.84 28.73 4.62
C PHE A 133 -2.29 30.10 5.15
N ASP A 134 -1.45 30.82 5.88
CA ASP A 134 -1.85 32.08 6.52
C ASP A 134 -2.30 33.12 5.48
N SER A 135 -1.60 33.20 4.34
CA SER A 135 -2.00 34.07 3.23
C SER A 135 -3.35 33.71 2.61
N GLU A 136 -3.66 32.41 2.50
CA GLU A 136 -4.96 31.94 1.99
C GLU A 136 -6.09 32.24 2.99
N LEU A 137 -5.83 32.06 4.28
CA LEU A 137 -6.79 32.38 5.34
C LEU A 137 -7.07 33.88 5.43
N GLU A 138 -6.03 34.73 5.35
CA GLU A 138 -6.17 36.18 5.30
C GLU A 138 -6.99 36.62 4.08
N GLN A 139 -6.74 36.03 2.90
CA GLN A 139 -7.52 36.32 1.70
C GLN A 139 -9.00 35.95 1.89
N ILE A 140 -9.31 34.79 2.47
CA ILE A 140 -10.68 34.37 2.77
C ILE A 140 -11.35 35.35 3.77
N GLU A 141 -10.62 35.77 4.80
CA GLU A 141 -11.10 36.73 5.80
C GLU A 141 -11.42 38.09 5.15
N LEU A 142 -10.55 38.59 4.29
CA LEU A 142 -10.77 39.85 3.55
C LEU A 142 -12.00 39.75 2.64
N VAL A 143 -12.14 38.67 1.87
CA VAL A 143 -13.29 38.45 0.98
C VAL A 143 -14.60 38.40 1.78
N ASN A 144 -14.60 37.72 2.93
CA ASN A 144 -15.76 37.66 3.82
C ASN A 144 -16.00 38.98 4.59
N GLY A 145 -14.95 39.78 4.79
CA GLY A 145 -15.00 41.09 5.44
C GLY A 145 -15.60 42.20 4.56
N ILE A 146 -15.64 42.00 3.23
CA ILE A 146 -16.35 42.88 2.31
C ILE A 146 -17.87 42.68 2.50
N LYS A 147 -18.42 43.45 3.44
CA LYS A 147 -19.83 43.39 3.86
C LYS A 147 -20.77 43.64 2.68
N GLY A 148 -21.56 42.63 2.34
CA GLY A 148 -22.68 42.70 1.40
C GLY A 148 -23.82 41.79 1.83
N ARG A 149 -24.89 41.69 1.03
CA ARG A 149 -26.01 40.75 1.25
C ARG A 149 -25.67 39.31 0.82
N GLN A 150 -24.40 38.91 0.91
CA GLN A 150 -23.93 37.60 0.47
C GLN A 150 -23.55 36.78 1.71
N GLY A 151 -23.87 35.49 1.69
CA GLY A 151 -23.50 34.55 2.75
C GLY A 151 -21.98 34.31 2.79
N ARG A 152 -21.51 33.65 3.85
CA ARG A 152 -20.09 33.32 4.03
C ARG A 152 -19.57 32.52 2.84
N LEU A 153 -18.58 33.07 2.15
CA LEU A 153 -17.89 32.41 1.04
C LEU A 153 -16.73 31.58 1.58
N HIS A 154 -16.40 30.50 0.87
CA HIS A 154 -15.26 29.62 1.16
C HIS A 154 -15.23 28.93 2.54
N GLY A 155 -16.36 28.88 3.26
CA GLY A 155 -16.41 28.30 4.61
C GLY A 155 -15.94 26.84 4.71
N ALA A 156 -16.22 26.01 3.71
CA ALA A 156 -15.77 24.62 3.68
C ALA A 156 -14.24 24.51 3.54
N ARG A 157 -13.62 25.37 2.72
CA ARG A 157 -12.16 25.41 2.51
C ARG A 157 -11.45 25.94 3.74
N GLU A 158 -11.96 27.03 4.32
CA GLU A 158 -11.44 27.62 5.54
C GLU A 158 -11.45 26.61 6.71
N ALA A 159 -12.56 25.88 6.88
CA ALA A 159 -12.67 24.84 7.90
C ALA A 159 -11.69 23.68 7.67
N ALA A 160 -11.54 23.21 6.42
CA ALA A 160 -10.61 22.14 6.07
C ALA A 160 -9.15 22.53 6.34
N ILE A 161 -8.76 23.77 6.02
CA ILE A 161 -7.42 24.30 6.31
C ILE A 161 -7.20 24.40 7.81
N LYS A 162 -8.12 25.03 8.54
CA LYS A 162 -8.01 25.17 10.01
C LYS A 162 -7.87 23.83 10.70
N GLN A 163 -8.69 22.85 10.33
CA GLN A 163 -8.61 21.49 10.86
C GLN A 163 -7.28 20.80 10.53
N SER A 164 -6.75 21.02 9.32
CA SER A 164 -5.47 20.43 8.91
C SER A 164 -4.30 21.03 9.69
N VAL A 165 -4.25 22.36 9.80
CA VAL A 165 -3.22 23.08 10.56
C VAL A 165 -3.30 22.75 12.05
N GLU A 166 -4.50 22.69 12.62
CA GLU A 166 -4.72 22.30 14.01
C GLU A 166 -4.17 20.90 14.30
N ARG A 167 -4.46 19.92 13.42
CA ARG A 167 -3.92 18.56 13.54
C ARG A 167 -2.40 18.54 13.46
N GLU A 168 -1.81 19.27 12.52
CA GLU A 168 -0.35 19.35 12.37
C GLU A 168 0.32 20.04 13.57
N ARG A 169 -0.27 21.10 14.13
CA ARG A 169 0.20 21.75 15.36
C ARG A 169 0.15 20.82 16.56
N ALA A 170 -0.98 20.14 16.76
CA ALA A 170 -1.12 19.16 17.83
C ALA A 170 -0.08 18.03 17.71
N GLN A 171 0.25 17.58 16.49
CA GLN A 171 1.32 16.62 16.27
C GLN A 171 2.69 17.20 16.62
N PHE A 172 3.00 18.42 16.17
CA PHE A 172 4.28 19.08 16.43
C PHE A 172 4.56 19.29 17.93
N GLU A 173 3.55 19.71 18.69
CA GLU A 173 3.66 19.92 20.14
C GLU A 173 3.63 18.59 20.92
N GLY A 174 2.93 17.58 20.40
CA GLY A 174 2.75 16.26 21.01
C GLY A 174 3.89 15.29 20.72
N ALA A 175 3.67 14.41 19.73
CA ALA A 175 4.55 13.30 19.37
C ALA A 175 5.69 13.68 18.40
N GLY A 176 5.61 14.87 17.81
CA GLY A 176 6.48 15.36 16.75
C GLY A 176 5.86 15.19 15.36
N LEU A 177 6.13 16.17 14.49
CA LEU A 177 5.75 16.13 13.09
C LEU A 177 6.82 15.37 12.28
N GLU A 178 6.39 14.41 11.48
CA GLU A 178 7.27 13.62 10.62
C GLU A 178 7.77 14.45 9.42
N ILE A 179 9.07 14.69 9.35
CA ILE A 179 9.73 15.44 8.26
C ILE A 179 10.94 14.68 7.71
N PRO A 180 11.44 15.01 6.51
CA PRO A 180 12.71 14.49 6.02
C PRO A 180 13.85 14.75 6.97
N ASP A 181 14.73 13.77 7.12
CA ASP A 181 15.95 13.95 7.89
C ASP A 181 16.93 14.89 7.18
N ILE A 182 16.86 16.16 7.57
CA ILE A 182 17.73 17.24 7.10
C ILE A 182 18.96 17.46 8.00
N ILE A 183 18.99 16.82 9.17
CA ILE A 183 20.09 16.95 10.14
C ILE A 183 21.30 16.17 9.62
N ASN A 184 21.05 14.95 9.12
CA ASN A 184 22.10 14.14 8.57
C ASN A 184 22.47 14.55 7.14
N THR A 185 23.75 14.85 6.93
CA THR A 185 24.28 15.35 5.65
C THR A 185 24.11 14.36 4.49
N LYS A 186 24.21 13.05 4.75
CA LYS A 186 23.98 11.99 3.76
C LYS A 186 22.54 12.00 3.25
N HIS A 187 21.58 12.06 4.18
CA HIS A 187 20.15 12.04 3.87
C HIS A 187 19.71 13.34 3.18
N LEU A 188 20.29 14.47 3.59
CA LEU A 188 20.07 15.77 2.96
C LEU A 188 20.48 15.78 1.47
N LYS A 189 21.62 15.18 1.11
CA LYS A 189 22.05 15.08 -0.30
C LYS A 189 21.04 14.27 -1.11
N SER A 190 20.68 13.07 -0.63
CA SER A 190 19.68 12.21 -1.27
C SER A 190 18.34 12.92 -1.45
N PHE A 191 17.94 13.72 -0.45
CA PHE A 191 16.70 14.47 -0.46
C PHE A 191 16.73 15.66 -1.44
N ARG A 192 17.89 16.29 -1.63
CA ARG A 192 18.06 17.36 -2.63
C ARG A 192 17.96 16.83 -4.06
N ASP A 193 18.59 15.70 -4.33
CA ASP A 193 18.60 15.09 -5.66
C ASP A 193 17.27 14.41 -6.02
N TRP A 194 16.36 14.28 -5.05
CA TRP A 194 15.06 13.66 -5.27
C TRP A 194 14.17 14.55 -6.15
N THR A 195 13.77 14.02 -7.30
CA THR A 195 13.01 14.74 -8.34
C THR A 195 11.49 14.70 -8.14
N GLY A 196 11.00 14.32 -6.95
CA GLY A 196 9.56 14.13 -6.73
C GLY A 196 9.00 12.77 -7.17
N ASP A 197 9.86 11.80 -7.52
CA ASP A 197 9.41 10.45 -7.89
C ASP A 197 8.84 9.71 -6.68
N LEU A 198 7.53 9.43 -6.73
CA LEU A 198 6.78 8.77 -5.66
C LEU A 198 7.29 7.34 -5.36
N LYS A 199 7.94 6.68 -6.32
CA LYS A 199 8.49 5.33 -6.11
C LYS A 199 9.69 5.32 -5.17
N LYS A 200 10.39 6.44 -5.05
CA LYS A 200 11.57 6.61 -4.20
C LYS A 200 11.25 7.08 -2.79
N LEU A 201 9.97 7.35 -2.48
CA LEU A 201 9.52 7.75 -1.14
C LEU A 201 10.00 6.82 -0.02
N PRO A 202 9.96 5.48 -0.15
CA PRO A 202 10.42 4.59 0.92
C PRO A 202 11.92 4.71 1.23
N ASN A 203 12.72 5.23 0.28
CA ASN A 203 14.15 5.39 0.47
C ASN A 203 14.50 6.70 1.20
N ILE A 204 13.56 7.63 1.31
CA ILE A 204 13.76 8.89 2.04
C ILE A 204 13.58 8.59 3.53
N LYS A 205 14.60 8.89 4.32
CA LYS A 205 14.51 8.73 5.77
C LYS A 205 13.72 9.91 6.36
N MET A 206 12.71 9.55 7.14
CA MET A 206 11.86 10.48 7.87
C MET A 206 12.26 10.49 9.34
N ARG A 207 12.06 11.62 9.99
CA ARG A 207 12.37 11.87 11.39
C ARG A 207 11.27 12.72 12.02
N ASN A 208 10.90 12.41 13.26
CA ASN A 208 9.95 13.21 14.01
C ASN A 208 10.65 14.41 14.67
N VAL A 209 10.11 15.60 14.47
CA VAL A 209 10.57 16.83 15.10
C VAL A 209 9.45 17.41 15.94
N SER A 210 9.74 17.69 17.21
CA SER A 210 8.80 18.28 18.16
C SER A 210 9.34 19.60 18.69
N SER A 211 8.46 20.53 19.07
CA SER A 211 8.86 21.82 19.65
C SER A 211 9.62 21.67 20.97
N LYS A 212 9.30 20.63 21.77
CA LYS A 212 9.91 20.33 23.08
C LYS A 212 11.43 20.07 23.03
N VAL A 213 11.96 19.80 21.84
CA VAL A 213 13.41 19.62 21.62
C VAL A 213 14.18 20.92 21.88
N LEU A 214 13.50 22.08 21.82
CA LEU A 214 14.12 23.36 22.16
C LEU A 214 14.15 23.62 23.67
N ASP A 215 13.15 23.12 24.39
CA ASP A 215 12.99 23.36 25.83
C ASP A 215 13.95 22.50 26.66
N THR A 216 14.28 21.30 26.18
CA THR A 216 15.22 20.36 26.84
C THR A 216 16.69 20.70 26.63
N LYS A 217 17.01 21.70 25.78
CA LYS A 217 18.38 22.20 25.56
C LYS A 217 18.91 23.09 26.68
N ALA A 218 18.25 23.14 27.84
CA ALA A 218 18.91 23.53 29.08
C ALA A 218 19.62 22.36 29.79
N GLU A 219 19.35 21.08 29.45
CA GLU A 219 19.79 19.95 30.29
C GLU A 219 20.39 18.72 29.60
N THR A 220 20.43 18.58 28.26
CA THR A 220 20.92 17.29 27.69
C THR A 220 21.61 17.43 26.33
N GLU A 221 22.80 18.00 26.33
CA GLU A 221 23.83 17.71 25.32
C GLU A 221 24.71 16.59 25.86
N GLU A 222 24.32 15.33 25.68
CA GLU A 222 25.19 14.13 25.72
C GLU A 222 24.30 12.88 25.61
N LYS A 223 24.72 11.91 24.79
CA LYS A 223 24.04 10.65 24.43
C LYS A 223 23.02 10.76 23.30
N GLU A 224 23.52 10.60 22.08
CA GLU A 224 23.11 9.51 21.19
C GLU A 224 23.94 9.62 19.90
N GLU A 225 25.19 9.17 20.00
CA GLU A 225 25.94 8.65 18.86
C GLU A 225 26.41 7.23 19.21
N VAL A 226 26.27 6.33 18.23
CA VAL A 226 26.80 4.95 18.11
C VAL A 226 25.99 3.83 18.77
N GLU A 227 25.32 3.00 17.93
CA GLU A 227 25.59 1.55 17.68
C GLU A 227 24.75 1.14 16.45
N HIS A 228 25.34 0.89 15.26
CA HIS A 228 26.05 -0.28 14.72
C HIS A 228 25.13 -1.37 14.15
N ASP A 229 25.40 -1.70 12.88
CA ASP A 229 24.86 -2.80 12.08
C ASP A 229 24.93 -4.16 12.80
N ASN A 230 23.92 -5.00 12.58
CA ASN A 230 24.13 -6.39 12.22
C ASN A 230 23.00 -6.85 11.28
N ASP A 231 23.42 -7.45 10.18
CA ASP A 231 22.62 -8.04 9.10
C ASP A 231 21.85 -9.30 9.54
N ASP A 232 20.74 -9.51 8.83
CA ASP A 232 20.11 -10.77 8.38
C ASP A 232 19.94 -11.99 9.31
N GLU A 233 18.69 -12.46 9.47
CA GLU A 233 18.22 -13.73 8.88
C GLU A 233 16.69 -13.92 9.03
N ASP A 234 16.14 -14.62 8.03
CA ASP A 234 14.74 -14.86 7.69
C ASP A 234 13.88 -15.64 8.74
N ASP A 235 12.56 -15.44 8.60
CA ASP A 235 11.56 -16.48 8.31
C ASP A 235 10.41 -16.74 9.31
N ASP A 236 9.21 -16.67 8.71
CA ASP A 236 8.01 -17.50 8.90
C ASP A 236 7.04 -17.36 10.11
N ARG A 237 5.85 -16.81 9.76
CA ARG A 237 4.45 -17.25 10.07
C ARG A 237 3.86 -17.01 11.46
N ARG A 238 2.76 -16.24 11.51
CA ARG A 238 1.34 -16.69 11.38
C ARG A 238 0.41 -15.51 11.71
N ASP A 239 -0.30 -14.99 10.72
CA ASP A 239 -1.48 -14.16 10.93
C ASP A 239 -2.72 -15.05 10.81
N GLU A 240 -3.28 -15.45 11.96
CA GLU A 240 -4.65 -15.93 12.09
C GLU A 240 -5.30 -15.01 13.11
N ASP A 241 -6.29 -14.21 12.68
CA ASP A 241 -7.50 -13.88 13.43
C ASP A 241 -8.46 -13.14 12.48
N ASP A 242 -9.24 -13.96 11.76
CA ASP A 242 -10.47 -13.56 11.07
C ASP A 242 -11.56 -13.34 12.13
N GLU A 243 -11.83 -12.09 12.52
CA GLU A 243 -13.05 -11.75 13.25
C GLU A 243 -14.20 -11.51 12.25
N GLU A 244 -15.05 -12.53 12.10
CA GLU A 244 -16.35 -12.42 11.43
C GLU A 244 -17.32 -11.58 12.27
N GLU A 245 -17.57 -10.34 11.87
CA GLU A 245 -18.67 -9.52 12.41
C GLU A 245 -19.99 -9.93 11.72
N ALA A 246 -20.78 -10.75 12.41
CA ALA A 246 -22.14 -11.07 12.03
C ALA A 246 -23.05 -9.84 12.21
N LEU A 247 -23.40 -9.18 11.11
CA LEU A 247 -24.44 -8.15 11.10
C LEU A 247 -25.83 -8.81 11.10
N ASP A 248 -26.55 -8.60 12.19
CA ASP A 248 -27.94 -8.94 12.43
C ASP A 248 -28.87 -8.17 11.46
N ASP A 249 -29.37 -8.88 10.45
CA ASP A 249 -30.43 -8.42 9.55
C ASP A 249 -31.78 -8.49 10.28
N ASN A 250 -32.11 -7.43 11.03
CA ASN A 250 -33.48 -7.16 11.46
C ASN A 250 -33.91 -5.77 10.99
N MET A 251 -34.21 -5.65 9.68
CA MET A 251 -34.82 -4.46 9.10
C MET A 251 -36.34 -4.63 9.07
N GLU A 252 -36.98 -4.11 10.11
CA GLU A 252 -38.43 -4.00 10.27
C GLU A 252 -39.03 -3.14 9.15
N MET A 253 -39.89 -3.74 8.34
CA MET A 253 -40.61 -3.08 7.25
C MET A 253 -41.77 -2.24 7.82
N PRO A 254 -41.90 -0.95 7.47
CA PRO A 254 -43.08 -0.18 7.86
C PRO A 254 -44.30 -0.61 7.04
N GLU A 255 -45.35 -1.02 7.76
CA GLU A 255 -46.68 -1.30 7.20
C GLU A 255 -47.31 -0.04 6.60
N SER A 256 -47.89 -0.22 5.41
CA SER A 256 -48.75 0.75 4.74
C SER A 256 -50.13 0.80 5.40
N HIS A 257 -50.60 1.98 5.75
CA HIS A 257 -52.02 2.36 5.79
C HIS A 257 -52.18 3.72 5.12
#